data_AF-A0A1E1VDA3-F1
#
_entry.id   AF-A0A1E1VDA3-F1
#
_cell.length_a   1.000
_cell.length_b   1.000
_cell.length_c   1.000
_cell.angle_alpha   90.00
_cell.angle_beta   90.00
_cell.angle_gamma   90.00
#
_symmetry.space_group_name_H-M   'P 1'
#
loop_
_entity.id
_entity.type
_entity.pdbx_description
1 polymer ?
#
loop_
_entity_poly.entity_id
_entity_poly.type
_entity_poly.pdbx_seq_one_letter_code
_entity_poly.pdbx_strand_id
1 'polypeptide(L)' 'MPDDQPAITVITDQDIDAVLREAEGDAREAIRMLLHDLAVLAADAERLVSKGFVRGRAPWKRIG' A
#
# COMPACT_ATOMS: atom_id res chain seq x y z
N MET A 1 -0.61 19.08 12.41
CA MET A 1 -0.33 17.81 13.10
C MET A 1 1.07 17.39 12.67
N PRO A 2 2.11 17.63 13.48
CA PRO A 2 3.32 16.86 13.32
C PRO A 2 3.06 15.45 13.90
N ASP A 3 3.85 14.46 13.48
CA ASP A 3 3.90 13.09 14.04
C ASP A 3 3.08 11.98 13.38
N ASP A 4 2.73 12.11 12.09
CA ASP A 4 2.33 10.94 11.27
C ASP A 4 3.48 10.53 10.31
N GLN A 5 4.72 10.61 10.80
CA GLN A 5 5.83 10.01 10.09
C GLN A 5 5.69 8.49 10.21
N PRO A 6 5.64 7.73 9.11
CA PRO A 6 5.59 6.28 9.19
C PRO A 6 6.79 5.82 10.01
N ALA A 7 6.52 5.15 11.13
CA ALA A 7 7.58 4.52 11.91
C ALA A 7 8.34 3.60 10.95
N ILE A 8 9.62 3.88 10.72
CA ILE A 8 10.46 3.02 9.90
C ILE A 8 10.55 1.69 10.62
N THR A 9 9.79 0.70 10.15
CA THR A 9 9.89 -0.67 10.64
C THR A 9 11.27 -1.18 10.25
N VAL A 10 12.09 -1.44 11.27
CA VAL A 10 13.41 -2.05 11.05
C VAL A 10 13.16 -3.51 10.69
N ILE A 11 13.50 -3.88 9.45
CA ILE A 11 13.47 -5.27 9.00
C ILE A 11 14.67 -5.99 9.62
N THR A 12 14.42 -7.11 10.30
CA THR A 12 15.45 -7.91 10.95
C THR A 12 15.95 -9.01 10.02
N ASP A 13 17.14 -9.55 10.29
CA ASP A 13 17.67 -10.70 9.53
C ASP A 13 16.73 -11.93 9.64
N GLN A 14 16.02 -12.07 10.76
CA GLN A 14 15.02 -13.12 10.94
C GLN A 14 13.84 -12.99 9.97
N ASP A 15 13.43 -11.76 9.66
CA ASP A 15 12.37 -11.50 8.68
C ASP A 15 12.83 -11.86 7.27
N ILE A 16 14.09 -11.55 6.95
CA ILE A 16 14.72 -11.91 5.66
C ILE A 16 14.81 -13.43 5.53
N ASP A 17 15.25 -14.13 6.57
CA ASP A 17 15.36 -15.59 6.58
C ASP A 17 14.00 -16.27 6.47
N ALA A 18 12.94 -15.67 7.00
CA ALA A 18 11.58 -16.18 6.84
C ALA A 18 11.15 -16.12 5.37
N VAL A 19 11.33 -14.99 4.69
CA VAL A 19 10.99 -14.83 3.27
C VAL A 19 11.84 -15.74 2.39
N LEU A 20 13.14 -15.87 2.68
CA LEU A 20 14.02 -16.78 1.95
C LEU A 20 13.60 -18.24 2.11
N ARG A 21 13.12 -18.64 3.30
CA ARG A 21 12.62 -20.00 3.54
C ARG A 21 11.33 -20.28 2.77
N GLU A 22 10.43 -19.30 2.70
CA GLU A 22 9.19 -19.41 1.92
C GLU A 22 9.46 -19.53 0.42
N ALA A 23 10.50 -18.87 -0.06
CA ALA A 23 10.98 -18.96 -1.44
C ALA A 23 11.86 -20.18 -1.73
N GLU A 24 11.91 -21.17 -0.81
CA GLU A 24 12.75 -22.38 -0.92
C GLU A 24 14.26 -22.08 -1.12
N GLY A 25 14.72 -20.90 -0.66
CA GLY A 25 16.09 -20.43 -0.82
C GLY A 25 16.38 -19.72 -2.15
N ASP A 26 15.42 -19.56 -3.06
CA ASP A 26 15.60 -18.77 -4.28
C ASP A 26 15.43 -17.27 -3.99
N ALA A 27 16.56 -16.55 -3.97
CA ALA A 27 16.58 -15.11 -3.76
C ALA A 27 15.77 -14.32 -4.81
N ARG A 28 15.68 -14.80 -6.06
CA ARG A 28 14.88 -14.14 -7.10
C ARG A 28 13.39 -14.33 -6.86
N GLU A 29 12.98 -15.48 -6.36
CA GLU A 29 11.59 -15.74 -5.99
C GLU A 29 11.20 -14.93 -4.76
N ALA A 30 12.05 -14.89 -3.73
CA ALA A 30 11.84 -14.04 -2.54
C ALA A 30 11.62 -12.57 -2.90
N ILE A 31 12.45 -12.01 -3.79
CA ILE A 31 12.28 -10.63 -4.28
C ILE A 31 10.97 -10.48 -5.08
N ARG A 32 10.60 -11.47 -5.88
CA ARG A 32 9.35 -11.45 -6.66
C ARG A 32 8.13 -11.45 -5.75
N MET A 33 8.10 -12.28 -4.71
CA MET A 33 7.06 -12.32 -3.70
C MET A 33 6.94 -10.97 -2.99
N LEU A 34 8.06 -10.41 -2.53
CA LEU A 34 8.06 -9.11 -1.85
C LEU A 34 7.51 -7.98 -2.74
N LEU A 35 7.94 -7.92 -4.01
CA LEU A 35 7.45 -6.91 -4.95
C LEU A 35 5.96 -7.08 -5.26
N HIS A 36 5.49 -8.32 -5.32
CA HIS A 36 4.07 -8.61 -5.49
C HIS A 36 3.26 -8.09 -4.30
N ASP A 37 3.69 -8.39 -3.07
CA ASP A 37 2.98 -7.96 -1.86
C ASP A 37 2.94 -6.44 -1.71
N LEU A 38 4.04 -5.76 -2.04
CA LEU A 38 4.07 -4.30 -2.10
C LEU A 38 3.09 -3.73 -3.14
N ALA A 39 2.97 -4.37 -4.30
CA ALA A 39 2.01 -3.95 -5.33
C ALA A 39 0.55 -4.14 -4.87
N VAL A 40 0.26 -5.24 -4.16
CA VAL A 40 -1.06 -5.48 -3.56
C VAL A 40 -1.38 -4.41 -2.52
N LEU A 41 -0.44 -4.13 -1.60
CA LEU A 41 -0.62 -3.08 -0.58
C LEU A 41 -0.81 -1.70 -1.19
N ALA A 42 -0.07 -1.37 -2.25
CA ALA A 42 -0.24 -0.12 -2.98
C ALA A 42 -1.63 -0.03 -3.66
N ALA A 43 -2.08 -1.11 -4.30
CA ALA A 43 -3.39 -1.16 -4.93
C ALA A 43 -4.53 -1.05 -3.91
N ASP A 44 -4.39 -1.67 -2.75
CA ASP A 44 -5.36 -1.56 -1.66
C ASP A 44 -5.36 -0.17 -1.02
N ALA A 45 -4.19 0.45 -0.84
CA ALA A 45 -4.10 1.84 -0.41
C ALA A 45 -4.81 2.78 -1.40
N GLU A 46 -4.62 2.59 -2.71
CA GLU A 46 -5.35 3.36 -3.73
C GLU A 46 -6.87 3.16 -3.69
N ARG A 47 -7.34 1.95 -3.34
CA ARG A 47 -8.76 1.63 -3.19
C ARG A 47 -9.39 2.20 -1.92
N LEU A 48 -8.64 2.20 -0.82
CA LEU A 48 -9.10 2.68 0.49
C LEU A 48 -9.13 4.21 0.58
N VAL A 49 -8.38 4.90 -0.28
CA VAL A 49 -8.47 6.36 -0.39
C VAL A 49 -9.72 6.75 -1.17
N SER A 50 -10.72 7.27 -0.47
CA SER A 50 -11.84 7.99 -1.09
C SER A 50 -11.28 9.19 -1.87
N LYS A 51 -11.33 9.16 -3.20
CA LYS A 51 -10.84 10.24 -4.10
C LYS A 51 -11.69 11.53 -4.03
N GLY A 52 -12.43 11.74 -2.94
CA GLY A 52 -13.08 12.99 -2.58
C GLY A 52 -14.60 12.94 -2.64
N PHE A 53 -15.21 13.51 -1.61
CA PHE A 53 -16.44 14.28 -1.79
C PHE A 53 -16.12 15.38 -2.80
N VAL A 54 -16.53 15.19 -4.06
CA VAL A 54 -16.61 16.29 -5.01
C VAL A 54 -17.59 17.26 -4.40
N ARG A 55 -17.11 18.41 -3.91
CA ARG A 55 -17.97 19.54 -3.56
C ARG A 55 -18.57 20.04 -4.87
N GLY A 56 -19.60 19.33 -5.33
CA GLY A 56 -20.34 19.67 -6.52
C GLY A 56 -20.84 21.09 -6.34
N ARG A 57 -20.62 21.91 -7.36
CA ARG A 57 -21.68 22.86 -7.73
C ARG A 57 -22.94 22.02 -7.88
N ALA A 58 -23.81 22.12 -6.88
CA ALA A 58 -25.14 21.55 -6.86
C ALA A 58 -25.80 21.65 -8.26
N PRO A 59 -26.03 20.53 -8.97
CA PRO A 59 -26.73 20.53 -10.26
C PRO A 59 -28.27 20.60 -10.11
N TRP A 60 -28.77 20.73 -8.89
CA TRP A 60 -30.19 20.82 -8.58
C TRP A 60 -30.61 22.29 -8.60
N LYS A 61 -31.44 22.62 -9.60
CA LYS A 61 -32.06 23.92 -9.92
C LYS A 61 -31.22 24.93 -10.72
N ARG A 62 -31.09 24.63 -12.01
CA ARG A 62 -31.42 25.61 -13.06
C ARG A 62 -32.94 25.59 -13.26
N ILE A 63 -33.55 26.72 -13.63
CA ILE A 63 -34.86 26.97 -14.29
C ILE A 63 -35.55 28.16 -13.63
N GLY A 64 -35.67 29.27 -14.37
CA GLY A 64 -36.43 30.48 -14.02
C GLY A 64 -35.66 31.75 -14.36
#